data_AF-A0A3E1BGK4-F1
#
_entry.id   AF-A0A3E1BGK4-F1
#
_cell.length_a   1.000
_cell.length_b   1.000
_cell.length_c   1.000
_cell.angle_alpha   90.00
_cell.angle_beta   90.00
_cell.angle_gamma   90.00
#
_symmetry.space_group_name_H-M   'P 1'
#
loop_
_entity.id
_entity.type
_entity.pdbx_description
1 polymer ?
#
loop_
_entity_poly.entity_id
_entity_poly.type
_entity_poly.pdbx_seq_one_letter_code
_entity_poly.pdbx_strand_id
1 'polypeptide(L)'
;MSVGLIALLDDIAALAKVAAASLDDIAGQAAKAGAKAAGVVIDDAAVTPRYVTGFSAAREVPIIGKIAVGSLKNKLLILLPAALILSLVAPQAITPLLTIGGLFLCYEGVEKIYALVLPHAAHAHESALETTSLDAQSLEDEKVAGAIKTDFILSAEIMAITLAAVPSGSLFTQAFILAVVGLGITAMVYGGVALIVKADDLGLMMARVPTASPMGALLRVVGRGLVTGMPYFLKALGIVGTAAMIWVGGGIIVHGLEAYGVGGLAHLIHDAGEVASHAIPVLASVLRWAVEATGAGIVGIVAGLITIPVAGYVISPMWRYLRSVLPRRRRKEALADGKK
;
A
#
# COMPACT_ATOMS: atom_id res chain seq x y z
N MET A 1 48.70 -7.17 -35.63
CA MET A 1 48.12 -6.35 -34.54
C MET A 1 46.60 -6.14 -34.68
N SER A 2 45.99 -6.29 -35.87
CA SER A 2 44.55 -6.03 -36.11
C SER A 2 43.59 -7.15 -35.68
N VAL A 3 44.02 -8.42 -35.70
CA VAL A 3 43.16 -9.57 -35.34
C VAL A 3 42.74 -9.55 -33.85
N GLY A 4 43.61 -9.06 -32.96
CA GLY A 4 43.30 -8.95 -31.53
C GLY A 4 42.27 -7.86 -31.20
N LEU A 5 42.20 -6.78 -31.99
CA LEU A 5 41.23 -5.71 -31.78
C LEU A 5 39.81 -6.13 -32.22
N ILE A 6 39.72 -6.91 -33.31
CA ILE A 6 38.46 -7.46 -33.81
C ILE A 6 37.93 -8.53 -32.86
N ALA A 7 38.80 -9.40 -32.32
CA ALA A 7 38.41 -10.37 -31.30
C ALA A 7 37.89 -9.70 -30.02
N LEU A 8 38.52 -8.61 -29.57
CA LEU A 8 38.09 -7.88 -28.38
C LEU A 8 36.75 -7.14 -28.60
N LEU A 9 36.50 -6.65 -29.81
CA LEU A 9 35.19 -6.10 -30.19
C LEU A 9 34.10 -7.18 -30.26
N ASP A 10 34.44 -8.38 -30.73
CA ASP A 10 33.52 -9.52 -30.77
C ASP A 10 33.17 -10.00 -29.35
N ASP A 11 34.15 -10.04 -28.44
CA ASP A 11 33.93 -10.32 -27.02
C ASP A 11 33.05 -9.25 -26.33
N ILE A 12 33.26 -7.97 -26.64
CA ILE A 12 32.39 -6.88 -26.15
C ILE A 12 30.98 -7.03 -26.72
N ALA A 13 30.83 -7.35 -28.01
CA ALA A 13 29.54 -7.57 -28.64
C ALA A 13 28.82 -8.79 -28.03
N ALA A 14 29.55 -9.87 -27.74
CA ALA A 14 29.03 -11.05 -27.06
C ALA A 14 28.60 -10.72 -25.62
N LEU A 15 29.41 -10.00 -24.85
CA LEU A 15 29.05 -9.53 -23.50
C LEU A 15 27.86 -8.59 -23.52
N ALA A 16 27.79 -7.66 -24.48
CA ALA A 16 26.65 -6.76 -24.65
C ALA A 16 25.38 -7.53 -24.99
N LYS A 17 25.47 -8.55 -25.84
CA LYS A 17 24.33 -9.42 -26.21
C LYS A 17 23.86 -10.27 -25.03
N VAL A 18 24.78 -10.83 -24.24
CA VAL A 18 24.46 -11.58 -23.02
C VAL A 18 23.85 -10.65 -21.95
N ALA A 19 24.37 -9.43 -21.79
CA ALA A 19 23.82 -8.43 -20.89
C ALA A 19 22.41 -7.99 -21.32
N ALA A 20 22.18 -7.77 -22.62
CA ALA A 20 20.86 -7.44 -23.16
C ALA A 20 19.85 -8.58 -22.93
N ALA A 21 20.24 -9.83 -23.21
CA ALA A 21 19.37 -10.98 -22.95
C ALA A 21 19.05 -11.15 -21.45
N SER A 22 20.01 -10.86 -20.57
CA SER A 22 19.80 -10.90 -19.11
C SER A 22 18.86 -9.79 -18.65
N LEU A 23 18.97 -8.59 -19.24
CA LEU A 23 18.06 -7.47 -18.96
C LEU A 23 16.63 -7.77 -19.44
N ASP A 24 16.47 -8.39 -20.62
CA ASP A 24 15.16 -8.78 -21.16
C ASP A 24 14.48 -9.82 -20.27
N ASP A 25 15.21 -10.83 -19.78
CA ASP A 25 14.68 -11.83 -18.84
C ASP A 25 14.28 -11.17 -17.51
N ILE A 26 15.12 -10.31 -16.96
CA ILE A 26 14.81 -9.54 -15.75
C ILE A 26 13.56 -8.67 -15.93
N ALA A 27 13.42 -8.00 -17.07
CA ALA A 27 12.26 -7.18 -17.38
C ALA A 27 10.98 -8.04 -17.48
N GLY A 28 11.05 -9.20 -18.13
CA GLY A 28 9.95 -10.15 -18.22
C GLY A 28 9.53 -10.68 -16.84
N GLN A 29 10.49 -11.04 -16.00
CA GLN A 29 10.24 -11.48 -14.64
C GLN A 29 9.67 -10.37 -13.76
N ALA A 30 10.18 -9.14 -13.88
CA ALA A 30 9.63 -7.98 -13.18
C ALA A 30 8.21 -7.67 -13.62
N ALA A 31 7.90 -7.78 -14.92
CA ALA A 31 6.54 -7.59 -15.42
C ALA A 31 5.59 -8.67 -14.87
N LYS A 32 6.00 -9.94 -14.85
CA LYS A 32 5.19 -11.05 -14.30
C LYS A 32 4.99 -10.92 -12.79
N ALA A 33 6.04 -10.61 -12.04
CA ALA A 33 5.97 -10.43 -10.60
C ALA A 33 5.16 -9.18 -10.23
N GLY A 34 5.36 -8.08 -10.96
CA GLY A 34 4.57 -6.86 -10.84
C GLY A 34 3.09 -7.09 -11.16
N ALA A 35 2.76 -7.88 -12.19
CA ALA A 35 1.38 -8.23 -12.51
C ALA A 35 0.69 -9.03 -11.39
N LYS A 36 1.42 -9.94 -10.71
CA LYS A 36 0.90 -10.64 -9.53
C LYS A 36 0.68 -9.70 -8.36
N ALA A 37 1.58 -8.74 -8.14
CA ALA A 37 1.41 -7.74 -7.11
C ALA A 37 0.31 -6.71 -7.42
N ALA A 38 0.04 -6.43 -8.71
CA ALA A 38 -0.90 -5.40 -9.16
C ALA A 38 -2.33 -5.59 -8.63
N GLY A 39 -2.75 -6.84 -8.37
CA GLY A 39 -4.05 -7.14 -7.76
C GLY A 39 -4.22 -6.54 -6.35
N VAL A 40 -3.11 -6.41 -5.61
CA VAL A 40 -3.04 -5.83 -4.25
C VAL A 40 -2.68 -4.33 -4.29
N VAL A 41 -2.17 -3.83 -5.42
CA VAL A 41 -1.80 -2.41 -5.59
C VAL A 41 -3.02 -1.49 -5.65
N ILE A 42 -4.18 -2.01 -6.09
CA ILE A 42 -5.44 -1.28 -6.13
C ILE A 42 -5.80 -0.73 -4.73
N ASP A 43 -5.44 -1.48 -3.70
CA ASP A 43 -5.70 -1.15 -2.30
C ASP A 43 -4.86 0.03 -1.83
N ASP A 44 -3.58 0.07 -2.22
CA ASP A 44 -2.64 1.17 -1.92
C ASP A 44 -3.08 2.50 -2.60
N ALA A 45 -3.59 2.39 -3.83
CA ALA A 45 -4.16 3.52 -4.57
C ALA A 45 -5.47 4.05 -3.98
N ALA A 46 -6.28 3.20 -3.32
CA ALA A 46 -7.53 3.61 -2.70
C ALA A 46 -7.34 4.30 -1.34
N VAL A 47 -6.32 3.90 -0.58
CA VAL A 47 -6.09 4.43 0.79
C VAL A 47 -5.37 5.79 0.76
N THR A 48 -4.44 5.99 -0.17
CA THR A 48 -3.54 7.15 -0.19
C THR A 48 -4.24 8.53 -0.36
N PRO A 49 -5.25 8.70 -1.23
CA PRO A 49 -5.93 9.98 -1.42
C PRO A 49 -6.56 10.53 -0.13
N ARG A 50 -6.86 9.68 0.85
CA ARG A 50 -7.45 10.10 2.14
C ARG A 50 -6.51 10.96 2.97
N TYR A 51 -5.19 10.74 2.89
CA TYR A 51 -4.23 11.45 3.74
C TYR A 51 -4.04 12.92 3.36
N VAL A 52 -4.51 13.32 2.18
CA VAL A 52 -4.49 14.72 1.73
C VAL A 52 -5.85 15.41 1.84
N THR A 53 -6.90 14.67 2.20
CA THR A 53 -8.24 15.27 2.39
C THR A 53 -8.22 16.29 3.53
N GLY A 54 -8.82 17.46 3.29
CA GLY A 54 -8.93 18.53 4.29
C GLY A 54 -7.75 19.50 4.34
N PHE A 55 -6.71 19.29 3.53
CA PHE A 55 -5.66 20.29 3.32
C PHE A 55 -6.05 21.27 2.19
N SER A 56 -5.40 22.43 2.17
CA SER A 56 -5.55 23.36 1.04
C SER A 56 -4.98 22.73 -0.24
N ALA A 57 -5.64 22.90 -1.39
CA ALA A 57 -5.23 22.35 -2.69
C ALA A 57 -3.72 22.52 -3.01
N ALA A 58 -3.15 23.67 -2.67
CA ALA A 58 -1.73 23.97 -2.89
C ALA A 58 -0.75 23.03 -2.13
N ARG A 59 -1.22 22.34 -1.08
CA ARG A 59 -0.40 21.46 -0.22
C ARG A 59 -0.61 19.96 -0.50
N GLU A 60 -1.65 19.58 -1.23
CA GLU A 60 -1.98 18.17 -1.46
C GLU A 60 -0.90 17.44 -2.27
N VAL A 61 -0.44 18.02 -3.40
CA VAL A 61 0.63 17.42 -4.23
C VAL A 61 1.98 17.37 -3.50
N PRO A 62 2.44 18.42 -2.80
CA PRO A 62 3.64 18.34 -1.96
C PRO A 62 3.58 17.25 -0.89
N ILE A 63 2.43 17.06 -0.23
CA ILE A 63 2.23 16.00 0.77
C ILE A 63 2.36 14.62 0.11
N ILE A 64 1.72 14.39 -1.04
CA ILE A 64 1.86 13.14 -1.81
C ILE A 64 3.33 12.88 -2.16
N GLY A 65 4.07 13.92 -2.58
CA GLY A 65 5.50 13.81 -2.85
C GLY A 65 6.32 13.38 -1.62
N LYS A 66 6.04 13.94 -0.44
CA LYS A 66 6.68 13.52 0.82
C LYS A 66 6.38 12.04 1.13
N ILE A 67 5.13 11.61 0.98
CA ILE A 67 4.71 10.22 1.22
C ILE A 67 5.40 9.29 0.21
N ALA A 68 5.42 9.64 -1.09
CA ALA A 68 6.06 8.86 -2.13
C ALA A 68 7.57 8.67 -1.89
N VAL A 69 8.28 9.73 -1.49
CA VAL A 69 9.71 9.63 -1.14
C VAL A 69 9.93 8.79 0.11
N GLY A 70 9.08 8.92 1.13
CA GLY A 70 9.11 8.09 2.34
C GLY A 70 8.88 6.61 2.03
N SER A 71 7.84 6.34 1.24
CA SER A 71 7.49 5.02 0.72
C SER A 71 8.64 4.38 -0.08
N LEU A 72 9.25 5.15 -0.99
CA LEU A 72 10.35 4.64 -1.81
C LEU A 72 11.58 4.28 -0.96
N LYS A 73 11.92 5.12 0.03
CA LYS A 73 12.99 4.82 0.99
C LYS A 73 12.68 3.57 1.79
N ASN A 74 11.44 3.42 2.26
CA ASN A 74 11.00 2.23 2.99
C ASN A 74 11.11 0.97 2.13
N LYS A 75 10.60 1.00 0.90
CA LYS A 75 10.63 -0.12 -0.06
C LYS A 75 12.07 -0.52 -0.40
N LEU A 76 12.92 0.43 -0.79
CA LEU A 76 14.27 0.12 -1.29
C LEU A 76 15.33 -0.05 -0.19
N LEU A 77 15.26 0.73 0.89
CA LEU A 77 16.32 0.73 1.92
C LEU A 77 16.00 -0.20 3.10
N ILE A 78 14.73 -0.57 3.30
CA ILE A 78 14.31 -1.39 4.44
C ILE A 78 13.70 -2.71 3.95
N LEU A 79 12.60 -2.65 3.21
CA LEU A 79 11.84 -3.85 2.83
C LEU A 79 12.60 -4.74 1.87
N LEU A 80 13.23 -4.19 0.83
CA LEU A 80 14.03 -4.95 -0.13
C LEU A 80 15.18 -5.72 0.56
N PRO A 81 16.09 -5.08 1.30
CA PRO A 81 17.17 -5.82 1.96
C PRO A 81 16.63 -6.78 3.03
N ALA A 82 15.60 -6.40 3.79
CA ALA A 82 14.99 -7.29 4.78
C ALA A 82 14.37 -8.54 4.11
N ALA A 83 13.68 -8.38 2.98
CA ALA A 83 13.06 -9.47 2.24
C ALA A 83 14.12 -10.43 1.67
N LEU A 84 15.22 -9.91 1.12
CA LEU A 84 16.34 -10.73 0.64
C LEU A 84 17.07 -11.46 1.77
N ILE A 85 17.26 -10.81 2.92
CA ILE A 85 17.88 -11.47 4.08
C ILE A 85 16.95 -12.55 4.63
N LEU A 86 15.65 -12.26 4.75
CA LEU A 86 14.66 -13.22 5.22
C LEU A 86 14.55 -14.42 4.25
N SER A 87 14.61 -14.20 2.94
CA SER A 87 14.54 -15.29 1.96
C SER A 87 15.71 -16.27 2.09
N LEU A 88 16.89 -15.78 2.49
CA LEU A 88 18.09 -16.58 2.71
C LEU A 88 18.10 -17.30 4.07
N VAL A 89 17.76 -16.58 5.14
CA VAL A 89 18.02 -17.03 6.52
C VAL A 89 16.80 -17.71 7.13
N ALA A 90 15.59 -17.23 6.81
CA ALA A 90 14.36 -17.71 7.40
C ALA A 90 13.16 -17.47 6.46
N PRO A 91 13.09 -18.13 5.28
CA PRO A 91 11.98 -17.94 4.34
C PRO A 91 10.63 -18.28 4.97
N GLN A 92 10.61 -19.26 5.88
CA GLN A 92 9.47 -19.63 6.72
C GLN A 92 8.96 -18.51 7.65
N ALA A 93 9.74 -17.44 7.89
CA ALA A 93 9.33 -16.28 8.67
C ALA A 93 8.57 -15.23 7.86
N ILE A 94 8.60 -15.29 6.52
CA ILE A 94 7.88 -14.35 5.66
C ILE A 94 6.36 -14.47 5.86
N THR A 95 5.81 -15.67 5.71
CA THR A 95 4.38 -15.95 5.89
C THR A 95 3.82 -15.50 7.26
N PRO A 96 4.43 -15.83 8.42
CA PRO A 96 3.91 -15.39 9.70
C PRO A 96 4.01 -13.88 9.89
N LEU A 97 5.09 -13.23 9.42
CA LEU A 97 5.22 -11.77 9.49
C LEU A 97 4.13 -11.08 8.66
N LEU A 98 3.86 -11.57 7.45
CA LEU A 98 2.77 -11.06 6.63
C LEU A 98 1.42 -11.32 7.30
N THR A 99 1.18 -12.51 7.83
CA THR A 99 -0.08 -12.86 8.49
C THR A 99 -0.36 -11.93 9.68
N ILE A 100 0.67 -11.57 10.46
CA ILE A 100 0.55 -10.57 11.54
C ILE A 100 0.22 -9.18 10.96
N GLY A 101 0.86 -8.78 9.86
CA GLY A 101 0.53 -7.55 9.14
C GLY A 101 -0.93 -7.53 8.64
N GLY A 102 -1.40 -8.64 8.06
CA GLY A 102 -2.77 -8.83 7.61
C GLY A 102 -3.78 -8.75 8.75
N LEU A 103 -3.47 -9.35 9.90
CA LEU A 103 -4.29 -9.22 11.12
C LEU A 103 -4.41 -7.77 11.59
N PHE A 104 -3.33 -6.99 11.51
CA PHE A 104 -3.34 -5.56 11.83
C PHE A 104 -4.19 -4.75 10.82
N LEU A 105 -4.09 -5.05 9.52
CA LEU A 105 -4.92 -4.40 8.50
C LEU A 105 -6.41 -4.71 8.70
N CYS A 106 -6.75 -5.96 9.01
CA CYS A 106 -8.12 -6.37 9.34
C CYS A 106 -8.63 -5.66 10.59
N TYR A 107 -7.81 -5.58 11.64
CA TYR A 107 -8.13 -4.83 12.86
C TYR A 107 -8.45 -3.36 12.54
N GLU A 108 -7.53 -2.66 11.87
CA GLU A 108 -7.67 -1.23 11.59
C GLU A 108 -8.84 -0.96 10.63
N GLY A 109 -9.05 -1.84 9.64
CA GLY A 109 -10.18 -1.75 8.71
C GLY A 109 -11.53 -1.90 9.41
N VAL A 110 -11.68 -2.93 10.26
CA VAL A 110 -12.91 -3.16 11.02
C VAL A 110 -13.14 -2.10 12.08
N GLU A 111 -12.09 -1.62 12.76
CA GLU A 111 -12.18 -0.51 13.73
C GLU A 111 -12.72 0.76 13.06
N LYS A 112 -12.25 1.10 11.85
CA LYS A 112 -12.78 2.23 11.07
C LYS A 112 -14.25 2.05 10.70
N ILE A 113 -14.69 0.84 10.36
CA ILE A 113 -16.11 0.55 10.13
C ILE A 113 -16.90 0.73 11.43
N TYR A 114 -16.39 0.20 12.55
CA TYR A 114 -17.03 0.30 13.85
C TYR A 114 -17.19 1.76 14.30
N ALA A 115 -16.17 2.60 14.10
CA ALA A 115 -16.20 4.04 14.39
C ALA A 115 -17.27 4.79 13.57
N LEU A 116 -17.54 4.36 12.34
CA LEU A 116 -18.61 4.92 11.51
C LEU A 116 -20.02 4.53 11.98
N VAL A 117 -20.16 3.35 12.59
CA VAL A 117 -21.46 2.80 13.04
C VAL A 117 -21.79 3.19 14.49
N LEU A 118 -20.79 3.31 15.37
CA LEU A 118 -20.94 3.62 16.80
C LEU A 118 -20.02 4.78 17.23
N PRO A 119 -20.33 6.04 16.83
CA PRO A 119 -19.49 7.20 17.12
C PRO A 119 -19.28 7.48 18.62
N HIS A 120 -20.18 7.01 19.50
CA HIS A 120 -20.10 7.26 20.94
C HIS A 120 -19.19 6.28 21.71
N ALA A 121 -18.72 5.19 21.10
CA ALA A 121 -17.77 4.24 21.71
C ALA A 121 -16.31 4.49 21.28
N ALA A 122 -16.09 5.26 20.21
CA ALA A 122 -14.76 5.59 19.68
C ALA A 122 -13.98 6.59 20.57
N HIS A 123 -14.66 7.32 21.45
CA HIS A 123 -14.04 8.29 22.37
C HIS A 123 -13.17 7.67 23.48
N ALA A 124 -13.09 6.34 23.59
CA ALA A 124 -12.21 5.69 24.57
C ALA A 124 -10.83 5.28 24.00
N HIS A 125 -10.65 5.29 22.67
CA HIS A 125 -9.37 4.92 22.03
C HIS A 125 -8.68 6.09 21.33
N GLU A 126 -9.43 7.06 20.79
CA GLU A 126 -8.85 8.32 20.28
C GLU A 126 -8.38 9.27 21.40
N SER A 127 -8.93 9.15 22.61
CA SER A 127 -8.52 9.98 23.76
C SER A 127 -7.16 9.62 24.36
N ALA A 128 -6.47 8.60 23.83
CA ALA A 128 -5.09 8.26 24.20
C ALA A 128 -4.04 8.90 23.27
N LEU A 129 -4.48 9.50 22.17
CA LEU A 129 -3.69 10.43 21.37
C LEU A 129 -4.15 11.83 21.75
N GLU A 130 -3.59 12.37 22.84
CA GLU A 130 -3.67 13.81 23.09
C GLU A 130 -3.22 14.53 21.81
N THR A 131 -4.16 15.12 21.08
CA THR A 131 -3.90 16.10 20.04
C THR A 131 -3.42 17.40 20.71
N THR A 132 -2.22 17.35 21.29
CA THR A 132 -1.45 18.56 21.63
C THR A 132 -0.67 18.96 20.38
N SER A 133 -1.38 19.45 19.38
CA SER A 133 -0.78 20.09 18.21
C SER A 133 -1.60 21.33 17.84
N LEU A 134 -1.18 22.48 18.37
CA LEU A 134 -1.73 23.80 18.05
C LEU A 134 -1.22 24.34 16.70
N ASP A 135 -0.39 23.57 15.96
CA ASP A 135 0.26 24.02 14.73
C ASP A 135 -0.10 23.13 13.52
N ALA A 136 -0.52 23.76 12.42
CA ALA A 136 -0.94 23.10 11.19
C ALA A 136 0.17 22.25 10.55
N GLN A 137 1.44 22.64 10.73
CA GLN A 137 2.58 21.90 10.20
C GLN A 137 2.81 20.57 10.94
N SER A 138 2.58 20.55 12.26
CA SER A 138 2.71 19.34 13.07
C SER A 138 1.66 18.28 12.72
N LEU A 139 0.44 18.71 12.36
CA LEU A 139 -0.62 17.83 11.87
C LEU A 139 -0.30 17.25 10.48
N GLU A 140 0.31 18.04 9.59
CA GLU A 140 0.76 17.56 8.28
C GLU A 140 1.83 16.47 8.43
N ASP A 141 2.83 16.71 9.27
CA ASP A 141 3.92 15.75 9.47
C ASP A 141 3.42 14.46 10.14
N GLU A 142 2.45 14.56 11.05
CA GLU A 142 1.78 13.39 11.64
C GLU A 142 0.99 12.58 10.61
N LYS A 143 0.22 13.26 9.73
CA LYS A 143 -0.52 12.60 8.64
C LYS A 143 0.41 11.94 7.63
N VAL A 144 1.52 12.60 7.27
CA VAL A 144 2.56 12.03 6.40
C VAL A 144 3.19 10.81 7.06
N ALA A 145 3.55 10.88 8.34
CA ALA A 145 4.14 9.76 9.07
C ALA A 145 3.17 8.58 9.18
N GLY A 146 1.90 8.85 9.45
CA GLY A 146 0.83 7.84 9.46
C GLY A 146 0.68 7.16 8.09
N ALA A 147 0.61 7.95 7.02
CA ALA A 147 0.54 7.43 5.65
C ALA A 147 1.72 6.54 5.29
N ILE A 148 2.95 6.97 5.61
CA ILE A 148 4.17 6.20 5.39
C ILE A 148 4.16 4.88 6.17
N LYS A 149 3.58 4.86 7.37
CA LYS A 149 3.48 3.65 8.21
C LYS A 149 2.50 2.63 7.61
N THR A 150 1.34 3.10 7.15
CA THR A 150 0.35 2.24 6.49
C THR A 150 0.89 1.70 5.17
N ASP A 151 1.52 2.56 4.36
CA ASP A 151 2.21 2.17 3.12
C ASP A 151 3.33 1.17 3.39
N PHE A 152 4.08 1.29 4.49
CA PHE A 152 5.12 0.30 4.83
C PHE A 152 4.54 -1.11 4.99
N ILE A 153 3.37 -1.24 5.61
CA ILE A 153 2.71 -2.52 5.82
C ILE A 153 2.20 -3.08 4.49
N LEU A 154 1.49 -2.28 3.70
CA LEU A 154 1.00 -2.67 2.37
C LEU A 154 2.15 -3.01 1.42
N SER A 155 3.22 -2.23 1.47
CA SER A 155 4.44 -2.45 0.69
C SER A 155 5.14 -3.74 1.07
N ALA A 156 5.14 -4.12 2.35
CA ALA A 156 5.80 -5.35 2.80
C ALA A 156 5.16 -6.59 2.14
N GLU A 157 3.83 -6.59 2.00
CA GLU A 157 3.10 -7.63 1.28
C GLU A 157 3.42 -7.62 -0.21
N ILE A 158 3.31 -6.46 -0.87
CA ILE A 158 3.63 -6.32 -2.30
C ILE A 158 5.04 -6.84 -2.59
N MET A 159 6.01 -6.47 -1.75
CA MET A 159 7.40 -6.91 -1.88
C MET A 159 7.54 -8.42 -1.63
N ALA A 160 6.79 -8.99 -0.69
CA ALA A 160 6.83 -10.43 -0.42
C ALA A 160 6.13 -11.26 -1.51
N ILE A 161 4.99 -10.82 -2.04
CA ILE A 161 4.32 -11.43 -3.20
C ILE A 161 5.24 -11.38 -4.42
N THR A 162 5.88 -10.23 -4.64
CA THR A 162 6.86 -10.06 -5.72
C THR A 162 8.01 -11.04 -5.55
N LEU A 163 8.59 -11.12 -4.36
CA LEU A 163 9.69 -12.03 -4.06
C LEU A 163 9.29 -13.51 -4.24
N ALA A 164 8.08 -13.91 -3.80
CA ALA A 164 7.56 -15.26 -3.97
C ALA A 164 7.23 -15.60 -5.43
N ALA A 165 6.95 -14.60 -6.26
CA ALA A 165 6.70 -14.77 -7.69
C ALA A 165 7.98 -14.93 -8.53
N VAL A 166 9.13 -14.50 -7.99
CA VAL A 166 10.42 -14.58 -8.67
C VAL A 166 11.07 -15.94 -8.38
N PRO A 167 11.51 -16.68 -9.41
CA PRO A 167 12.22 -17.93 -9.20
C PRO A 167 13.44 -17.77 -8.28
N SER A 168 13.75 -18.83 -7.53
CA SER A 168 15.02 -18.92 -6.79
C SER A 168 16.18 -18.85 -7.78
N GLY A 169 16.96 -17.77 -7.70
CA GLY A 169 18.05 -17.44 -8.63
C GLY A 169 19.11 -16.58 -7.96
N SER A 170 19.85 -15.78 -8.74
CA SER A 170 20.83 -14.85 -8.19
C SER A 170 20.15 -13.80 -7.30
N LEU A 171 20.72 -13.54 -6.12
CA LEU A 171 20.26 -12.47 -5.22
C LEU A 171 20.23 -11.11 -5.91
N PHE A 172 21.15 -10.86 -6.84
CA PHE A 172 21.17 -9.64 -7.63
C PHE A 172 19.97 -9.54 -8.57
N THR A 173 19.56 -10.64 -9.19
CA THR A 173 18.36 -10.70 -10.03
C THR A 173 17.11 -10.43 -9.21
N GLN A 174 16.96 -11.09 -8.06
CA GLN A 174 15.83 -10.86 -7.15
C GLN A 174 15.79 -9.42 -6.64
N ALA A 175 16.94 -8.87 -6.22
CA ALA A 175 17.07 -7.49 -5.78
C ALA A 175 16.66 -6.51 -6.87
N PHE A 176 17.12 -6.73 -8.10
CA PHE A 176 16.80 -5.84 -9.21
C PHE A 176 15.32 -5.90 -9.57
N ILE A 177 14.72 -7.10 -9.64
CA ILE A 177 13.30 -7.26 -9.89
C ILE A 177 12.47 -6.57 -8.80
N LEU A 178 12.80 -6.80 -7.53
CA LEU A 178 12.14 -6.13 -6.39
C LEU A 178 12.29 -4.61 -6.46
N ALA A 179 13.46 -4.10 -6.84
CA ALA A 179 13.68 -2.67 -6.99
C ALA A 179 12.83 -2.07 -8.11
N VAL A 180 12.79 -2.72 -9.28
CA VAL A 180 11.99 -2.28 -10.44
C VAL A 180 10.50 -2.30 -10.10
N VAL A 181 10.00 -3.38 -9.49
CA VAL A 181 8.60 -3.49 -9.09
C VAL A 181 8.26 -2.45 -8.02
N GLY A 182 9.10 -2.30 -7.00
CA GLY A 182 8.92 -1.30 -5.94
C GLY A 182 8.90 0.14 -6.47
N LEU A 183 9.80 0.48 -7.39
CA LEU A 183 9.82 1.77 -8.08
C LEU A 183 8.57 1.97 -8.95
N GLY A 184 8.24 0.97 -9.77
CA GLY A 184 7.11 1.03 -10.69
C GLY A 184 5.77 1.19 -9.99
N ILE A 185 5.54 0.42 -8.92
CA ILE A 185 4.33 0.53 -8.10
C ILE A 185 4.27 1.88 -7.39
N THR A 186 5.38 2.35 -6.81
CA THR A 186 5.42 3.69 -6.18
C THR A 186 5.06 4.78 -7.19
N ALA A 187 5.66 4.74 -8.39
CA ALA A 187 5.34 5.71 -9.43
C ALA A 187 3.87 5.62 -9.89
N MET A 188 3.34 4.40 -10.05
CA MET A 188 1.96 4.16 -10.48
C MET A 188 0.94 4.66 -9.44
N VAL A 189 1.10 4.26 -8.17
CA VAL A 189 0.17 4.61 -7.09
C VAL A 189 0.20 6.10 -6.82
N TYR A 190 1.37 6.65 -6.46
CA TYR A 190 1.48 8.05 -6.08
C TYR A 190 1.34 9.00 -7.26
N GLY A 191 1.75 8.58 -8.47
CA GLY A 191 1.46 9.31 -9.71
C GLY A 191 -0.05 9.36 -10.00
N GLY A 192 -0.75 8.22 -9.86
CA GLY A 192 -2.21 8.16 -9.98
C GLY A 192 -2.92 9.05 -8.97
N VAL A 193 -2.50 9.03 -7.70
CA VAL A 193 -3.06 9.90 -6.65
C VAL A 193 -2.78 11.37 -6.94
N ALA A 194 -1.57 11.73 -7.39
CA ALA A 194 -1.25 13.09 -7.77
C ALA A 194 -2.14 13.58 -8.93
N LEU A 195 -2.42 12.72 -9.92
CA LEU A 195 -3.34 13.05 -11.02
C LEU A 195 -4.78 13.24 -10.53
N ILE A 196 -5.27 12.37 -9.63
CA ILE A 196 -6.60 12.49 -9.03
C ILE A 196 -6.76 13.84 -8.36
N VAL A 197 -5.81 14.21 -7.51
CA VAL A 197 -5.82 15.48 -6.78
C VAL A 197 -5.70 16.67 -7.73
N LYS A 198 -4.85 16.56 -8.76
CA LYS A 198 -4.69 17.62 -9.77
C LYS A 198 -5.94 17.82 -10.62
N ALA A 199 -6.84 16.84 -10.70
CA ALA A 199 -8.11 16.99 -11.40
C ALA A 199 -8.99 18.09 -10.77
N ASP A 200 -8.83 18.41 -9.48
CA ASP A 200 -9.54 19.53 -8.84
C ASP A 200 -9.06 20.89 -9.35
N ASP A 201 -7.74 21.09 -9.40
CA ASP A 201 -7.11 22.29 -10.00
C ASP A 201 -7.56 22.48 -11.45
N LEU A 202 -7.57 21.40 -12.24
CA LEU A 202 -8.06 21.41 -13.62
C LEU A 202 -9.57 21.74 -13.68
N GLY A 203 -10.37 21.22 -12.74
CA GLY A 203 -11.77 21.56 -12.58
C GLY A 203 -12.00 23.04 -12.34
N LEU A 204 -11.23 23.65 -11.43
CA LEU A 204 -11.27 25.09 -11.15
C LEU A 204 -10.88 25.93 -12.36
N MET A 205 -9.84 25.52 -13.11
CA MET A 205 -9.45 26.18 -14.35
C MET A 205 -10.58 26.13 -15.39
N MET A 206 -11.18 24.95 -15.61
CA MET A 206 -12.30 24.77 -16.53
C MET A 206 -13.54 25.57 -16.11
N ALA A 207 -13.84 25.64 -14.81
CA ALA A 207 -14.96 26.39 -14.26
C ALA A 207 -14.86 27.91 -14.47
N ARG A 208 -13.66 28.44 -14.73
CA ARG A 208 -13.38 29.87 -14.96
C ARG A 208 -13.35 30.25 -16.45
N VAL A 209 -13.43 29.28 -17.36
CA VAL A 209 -13.39 29.53 -18.82
C VAL A 209 -14.57 30.44 -19.25
N PRO A 210 -14.36 31.45 -20.12
CA PRO A 210 -15.44 32.30 -20.65
C PRO A 210 -16.50 31.50 -21.43
N THR A 211 -17.77 31.86 -21.28
CA THR A 211 -18.91 31.20 -21.94
C THR A 211 -19.21 31.75 -23.35
N ALA A 212 -18.27 32.47 -23.97
CA ALA A 212 -18.48 33.09 -25.28
C ALA A 212 -18.62 32.07 -26.42
N SER A 213 -18.17 30.83 -26.22
CA SER A 213 -18.31 29.71 -27.15
C SER A 213 -19.14 28.59 -26.52
N PRO A 214 -19.93 27.81 -27.30
CA PRO A 214 -20.61 26.60 -26.81
C PRO A 214 -19.66 25.63 -26.11
N MET A 215 -18.41 25.53 -26.59
CA MET A 215 -17.36 24.72 -25.97
C MET A 215 -16.97 25.27 -24.58
N GLY A 216 -16.88 26.60 -24.43
CA GLY A 216 -16.60 27.25 -23.15
C GLY A 216 -17.71 27.05 -22.13
N ALA A 217 -18.97 27.00 -22.58
CA ALA A 217 -20.11 26.65 -21.73
C ALA A 217 -20.05 25.19 -21.24
N LEU A 218 -19.73 24.24 -22.13
CA LEU A 218 -19.55 22.83 -21.76
C LEU A 218 -18.40 22.65 -20.76
N LEU A 219 -17.23 23.25 -21.04
CA LEU A 219 -16.07 23.20 -20.15
C LEU A 219 -16.37 23.77 -18.76
N ARG A 220 -17.15 24.85 -18.67
CA ARG A 220 -17.55 25.43 -17.39
C ARG A 220 -18.45 24.48 -16.58
N VAL A 221 -19.39 23.78 -17.24
CA VAL A 221 -20.26 22.80 -16.58
C VAL A 221 -19.44 21.61 -16.09
N VAL A 222 -18.56 21.07 -16.93
CA VAL A 222 -17.67 19.95 -16.55
C VAL A 222 -16.74 20.36 -15.41
N GLY A 223 -16.12 21.54 -15.48
CA GLY A 223 -15.24 22.05 -14.43
C GLY A 223 -15.94 22.21 -13.09
N ARG A 224 -17.17 22.76 -13.08
CA ARG A 224 -18.00 22.82 -11.86
C ARG A 224 -18.35 21.44 -11.34
N GLY A 225 -18.69 20.50 -12.23
CA GLY A 225 -18.96 19.11 -11.88
C GLY A 225 -17.77 18.44 -11.20
N LEU A 226 -16.55 18.63 -11.71
CA LEU A 226 -15.32 18.11 -11.12
C LEU A 226 -15.11 18.65 -9.69
N VAL A 227 -15.16 19.97 -9.50
CA VAL A 227 -14.90 20.61 -8.19
C VAL A 227 -15.96 20.23 -7.16
N THR A 228 -17.23 20.22 -7.55
CA THR A 228 -18.32 19.82 -6.64
C THR A 228 -18.36 18.32 -6.37
N GLY A 229 -17.90 17.49 -7.32
CA GLY A 229 -17.84 16.04 -7.20
C GLY A 229 -16.64 15.53 -6.39
N MET A 230 -15.52 16.28 -6.38
CA MET A 230 -14.26 15.86 -5.76
C MET A 230 -14.41 15.43 -4.28
N PRO A 231 -15.13 16.15 -3.39
CA PRO A 231 -15.29 15.72 -2.01
C PRO A 231 -16.01 14.37 -1.86
N TYR A 232 -17.02 14.11 -2.69
CA TYR A 232 -17.75 12.84 -2.70
C TYR A 232 -16.88 11.72 -3.25
N PHE A 233 -16.10 12.00 -4.29
CA PHE A 233 -15.15 11.07 -4.88
C PHE A 233 -14.08 10.65 -3.86
N LEU A 234 -13.47 11.60 -3.15
CA LEU A 234 -12.48 11.33 -2.10
C LEU A 234 -13.09 10.56 -0.91
N LYS A 235 -14.35 10.87 -0.54
CA LYS A 235 -15.08 10.10 0.48
C LYS A 235 -15.33 8.65 0.04
N ALA A 236 -15.76 8.46 -1.21
CA ALA A 236 -16.01 7.13 -1.79
C ALA A 236 -14.72 6.31 -1.89
N LEU A 237 -13.63 6.90 -2.40
CA LEU A 237 -12.29 6.32 -2.38
C LEU A 237 -11.89 5.90 -0.98
N GLY A 238 -12.28 6.70 0.01
CA GLY A 238 -12.04 6.31 1.37
C GLY A 238 -12.75 5.03 1.82
N ILE A 239 -14.05 4.93 1.54
CA ILE A 239 -14.81 3.72 1.86
C ILE A 239 -14.17 2.51 1.17
N VAL A 240 -13.84 2.66 -0.13
CA VAL A 240 -13.13 1.64 -0.91
C VAL A 240 -11.79 1.28 -0.26
N GLY A 241 -10.99 2.27 0.16
CA GLY A 241 -9.72 2.05 0.85
C GLY A 241 -9.87 1.30 2.19
N THR A 242 -10.99 1.48 2.88
CA THR A 242 -11.27 0.72 4.12
C THR A 242 -11.62 -0.73 3.80
N ALA A 243 -12.45 -0.95 2.77
CA ALA A 243 -12.79 -2.29 2.31
C ALA A 243 -11.56 -3.03 1.78
N ALA A 244 -10.73 -2.34 1.01
CA ALA A 244 -9.42 -2.77 0.53
C ALA A 244 -8.52 -3.30 1.65
N MET A 245 -8.33 -2.53 2.73
CA MET A 245 -7.54 -3.00 3.89
C MET A 245 -8.03 -4.34 4.46
N ILE A 246 -9.35 -4.55 4.48
CA ILE A 246 -9.96 -5.78 4.99
C ILE A 246 -9.81 -6.93 3.98
N TRP A 247 -10.03 -6.67 2.69
CA TRP A 247 -9.85 -7.66 1.63
C TRP A 247 -8.42 -8.17 1.58
N VAL A 248 -7.46 -7.24 1.60
CA VAL A 248 -6.03 -7.55 1.62
C VAL A 248 -5.64 -8.34 2.86
N GLY A 249 -5.98 -7.82 4.06
CA GLY A 249 -5.65 -8.50 5.30
C GLY A 249 -6.27 -9.91 5.37
N GLY A 250 -7.50 -10.07 4.90
CA GLY A 250 -8.15 -11.36 4.78
C GLY A 250 -7.47 -12.29 3.79
N GLY A 251 -7.07 -11.79 2.61
CA GLY A 251 -6.33 -12.53 1.60
C GLY A 251 -4.98 -13.04 2.12
N ILE A 252 -4.22 -12.19 2.83
CA ILE A 252 -2.97 -12.60 3.49
C ILE A 252 -3.23 -13.73 4.48
N ILE A 253 -4.30 -13.64 5.27
CA ILE A 253 -4.65 -14.68 6.26
C ILE A 253 -5.01 -15.99 5.57
N VAL A 254 -5.85 -15.95 4.51
CA VAL A 254 -6.22 -17.15 3.74
C VAL A 254 -4.98 -17.82 3.16
N HIS A 255 -4.10 -17.06 2.52
CA HIS A 255 -2.87 -17.60 1.93
C HIS A 255 -1.87 -18.09 2.99
N GLY A 256 -1.79 -17.39 4.12
CA GLY A 256 -0.99 -17.83 5.26
C GLY A 256 -1.47 -19.16 5.84
N LEU A 257 -2.79 -19.33 6.01
CA LEU A 257 -3.39 -20.58 6.47
C LEU A 257 -3.12 -21.74 5.50
N GLU A 258 -3.23 -21.50 4.20
CA GLU A 258 -2.90 -22.47 3.16
C GLU A 258 -1.44 -22.93 3.26
N ALA A 259 -0.51 -21.99 3.40
CA ALA A 259 0.92 -22.29 3.58
C ALA A 259 1.23 -23.12 4.84
N TYR A 260 0.37 -23.07 5.87
CA TYR A 260 0.48 -23.89 7.09
C TYR A 260 -0.30 -25.21 7.02
N GLY A 261 -0.83 -25.58 5.85
CA GLY A 261 -1.56 -26.83 5.65
C GLY A 261 -3.04 -26.75 6.03
N VAL A 262 -3.55 -25.58 6.39
CA VAL A 262 -4.98 -25.32 6.63
C VAL A 262 -5.60 -24.72 5.35
N GLY A 263 -5.47 -25.47 4.25
CA GLY A 263 -5.90 -25.01 2.91
C GLY A 263 -7.40 -25.09 2.66
N GLY A 264 -8.18 -25.73 3.54
CA GLY A 264 -9.63 -25.93 3.31
C GLY A 264 -10.39 -24.65 3.02
N LEU A 265 -10.07 -23.56 3.72
CA LEU A 265 -10.68 -22.24 3.48
C LEU A 265 -10.29 -21.66 2.11
N ALA A 266 -9.00 -21.77 1.74
CA ALA A 266 -8.50 -21.28 0.46
C ALA A 266 -9.12 -22.06 -0.71
N HIS A 267 -9.18 -23.39 -0.61
CA HIS A 267 -9.82 -24.25 -1.62
C HIS A 267 -11.32 -23.95 -1.75
N LEU A 268 -12.04 -23.79 -0.64
CA LEU A 268 -13.46 -23.43 -0.69
C LEU A 268 -13.71 -22.10 -1.43
N ILE A 269 -12.90 -21.07 -1.14
CA ILE A 269 -13.00 -19.77 -1.80
C ILE A 269 -12.65 -19.89 -3.28
N HIS A 270 -11.59 -20.63 -3.60
CA HIS A 270 -11.13 -20.84 -4.97
C HIS A 270 -12.14 -21.64 -5.80
N ASP A 271 -12.66 -22.75 -5.28
CA ASP A 271 -13.65 -23.59 -5.93
C ASP A 271 -14.96 -22.82 -6.17
N ALA A 272 -15.40 -22.01 -5.20
CA ALA A 272 -16.55 -21.13 -5.36
C ALA A 272 -16.32 -20.10 -6.48
N GLY A 273 -15.10 -19.54 -6.57
CA GLY A 273 -14.71 -18.64 -7.64
C GLY A 273 -14.71 -19.31 -9.02
N GLU A 274 -14.21 -20.53 -9.10
CA GLU A 274 -14.18 -21.30 -10.35
C GLU A 274 -15.61 -21.65 -10.82
N VAL A 275 -16.48 -22.08 -9.91
CA VAL A 275 -17.91 -22.31 -10.20
C VAL A 275 -18.58 -21.03 -10.71
N ALA A 276 -18.31 -19.88 -10.09
CA ALA A 276 -18.84 -18.60 -10.54
C ALA A 276 -18.30 -18.17 -11.91
N SER A 277 -17.06 -18.51 -12.23
CA SER A 277 -16.43 -18.19 -13.51
C SER A 277 -17.14 -18.83 -14.70
N HIS A 278 -17.76 -20.01 -14.49
CA HIS A 278 -18.52 -20.72 -15.52
C HIS A 278 -19.90 -20.12 -15.81
N ALA A 279 -20.40 -19.20 -14.99
CA ALA A 279 -21.72 -18.59 -15.19
C ALA A 279 -21.78 -17.68 -16.43
N ILE A 280 -20.71 -16.89 -16.65
CA ILE A 280 -20.61 -15.97 -17.78
C ILE A 280 -19.16 -16.00 -18.31
N PRO A 281 -18.86 -16.78 -19.37
CA PRO A 281 -17.48 -16.97 -19.85
C PRO A 281 -16.74 -15.67 -20.20
N VAL A 282 -17.46 -14.66 -20.71
CA VAL A 282 -16.90 -13.34 -21.03
C VAL A 282 -16.42 -12.58 -19.79
N LEU A 283 -17.03 -12.83 -18.64
CA LEU A 283 -16.69 -12.19 -17.35
C LEU A 283 -16.03 -13.17 -16.38
N ALA A 284 -15.54 -14.32 -16.85
CA ALA A 284 -15.04 -15.40 -15.99
C ALA A 284 -13.96 -14.91 -15.00
N SER A 285 -12.98 -14.13 -15.47
CA SER A 285 -11.91 -13.58 -14.63
C SER A 285 -12.44 -12.59 -13.58
N VAL A 286 -13.40 -11.74 -13.96
CA VAL A 286 -13.99 -10.75 -13.06
C VAL A 286 -14.87 -11.42 -12.00
N LEU A 287 -15.68 -12.40 -12.40
CA LEU A 287 -16.55 -13.15 -11.49
C LEU A 287 -15.72 -13.97 -10.49
N ARG A 288 -14.68 -14.66 -10.97
CA ARG A 288 -13.76 -15.39 -10.10
C ARG A 288 -13.09 -14.45 -9.10
N TRP A 289 -12.51 -13.36 -9.57
CA TRP A 289 -11.90 -12.35 -8.72
C TRP A 289 -12.89 -11.79 -7.69
N ALA A 290 -14.13 -11.50 -8.09
CA ALA A 290 -15.14 -10.95 -7.18
C ALA A 290 -15.51 -11.92 -6.05
N VAL A 291 -15.64 -13.21 -6.36
CA VAL A 291 -15.92 -14.24 -5.34
C VAL A 291 -14.72 -14.45 -4.43
N GLU A 292 -13.51 -14.55 -4.99
CA GLU A 292 -12.28 -14.70 -4.21
C GLU A 292 -12.06 -13.49 -3.28
N ALA A 293 -12.24 -12.27 -3.79
CA ALA A 293 -12.18 -11.04 -3.01
C ALA A 293 -13.25 -10.96 -1.92
N THR A 294 -14.49 -11.39 -2.22
CA THR A 294 -15.56 -11.43 -1.22
C THR A 294 -15.24 -12.43 -0.11
N GLY A 295 -14.74 -13.62 -0.46
CA GLY A 295 -14.30 -14.63 0.50
C GLY A 295 -13.18 -14.10 1.41
N ALA A 296 -12.16 -13.50 0.82
CA ALA A 296 -11.09 -12.83 1.56
C ALA A 296 -11.64 -11.73 2.48
N GLY A 297 -12.58 -10.91 2.01
CA GLY A 297 -13.21 -9.85 2.81
C GLY A 297 -13.96 -10.37 4.02
N ILE A 298 -14.72 -11.46 3.87
CA ILE A 298 -15.43 -12.10 5.00
C ILE A 298 -14.41 -12.58 6.04
N VAL A 299 -13.34 -13.25 5.60
CA VAL A 299 -12.25 -13.69 6.49
C VAL A 299 -11.62 -12.50 7.21
N GLY A 300 -11.36 -11.42 6.47
CA GLY A 300 -10.80 -10.18 7.03
C GLY A 300 -11.70 -9.54 8.08
N ILE A 301 -13.01 -9.46 7.84
CA ILE A 301 -13.98 -8.95 8.82
C ILE A 301 -13.97 -9.82 10.08
N VAL A 302 -14.06 -11.14 9.93
CA VAL A 302 -14.05 -12.07 11.06
C VAL A 302 -12.75 -11.94 11.85
N ALA A 303 -11.61 -11.93 11.18
CA ALA A 303 -10.31 -11.76 11.79
C ALA A 303 -10.19 -10.41 12.53
N GLY A 304 -10.66 -9.32 11.92
CA GLY A 304 -10.68 -7.98 12.52
C GLY A 304 -11.58 -7.91 13.77
N LEU A 305 -12.77 -8.51 13.72
CA LEU A 305 -13.67 -8.59 14.88
C LEU A 305 -13.07 -9.40 16.03
N ILE A 306 -12.29 -10.45 15.72
CA ILE A 306 -11.59 -11.26 16.73
C ILE A 306 -10.40 -10.49 17.32
N THR A 307 -9.66 -9.73 16.52
CA THR A 307 -8.47 -9.00 16.99
C THR A 307 -8.83 -7.78 17.84
N ILE A 308 -9.99 -7.14 17.66
CA ILE A 308 -10.43 -6.01 18.50
C ILE A 308 -10.40 -6.31 20.02
N PRO A 309 -11.08 -7.36 20.54
CA PRO A 309 -11.00 -7.70 21.96
C PRO A 309 -9.60 -8.16 22.36
N VAL A 310 -8.84 -8.84 21.50
CA VAL A 310 -7.46 -9.25 21.81
C VAL A 310 -6.56 -8.02 22.01
N ALA A 311 -6.68 -7.01 21.14
CA ALA A 311 -5.92 -5.77 21.26
C ALA A 311 -6.30 -5.01 22.55
N GLY A 312 -7.60 -4.90 22.85
CA GLY A 312 -8.12 -4.22 24.02
C GLY A 312 -7.79 -4.91 25.36
N TYR A 313 -7.97 -6.24 25.43
CA TYR A 313 -7.87 -7.00 26.68
C TYR A 313 -6.51 -7.67 26.91
N VAL A 314 -5.68 -7.87 25.88
CA VAL A 314 -4.39 -8.57 25.99
C VAL A 314 -3.22 -7.64 25.69
N ILE A 315 -3.23 -6.98 24.52
CA ILE A 315 -2.07 -6.19 24.06
C ILE A 315 -1.94 -4.88 24.84
N SER A 316 -3.01 -4.12 24.99
CA SER A 316 -3.02 -2.85 25.74
C SER A 316 -2.54 -2.98 27.20
N PRO A 317 -3.05 -3.92 28.02
CA PRO A 317 -2.55 -4.10 29.38
C PRO A 317 -1.10 -4.64 29.41
N MET A 318 -0.73 -5.55 28.51
CA MET A 318 0.64 -6.08 28.44
C MET A 318 1.66 -5.00 28.02
N TRP A 319 1.30 -4.11 27.09
CA TRP A 319 2.13 -2.98 26.69
C TRP A 319 2.24 -1.93 27.80
N ARG A 320 1.15 -1.63 28.51
CA ARG A 320 1.17 -0.75 29.69
C ARG A 320 2.07 -1.33 30.79
N TYR A 321 1.98 -2.63 31.02
CA TYR A 321 2.85 -3.35 31.95
C TYR A 321 4.33 -3.29 31.52
N LEU A 322 4.66 -3.63 30.27
CA LEU A 322 6.02 -3.55 29.73
C LEU A 322 6.59 -2.13 29.77
N ARG A 323 5.79 -1.12 29.44
CA ARG A 323 6.18 0.30 29.52
C ARG A 323 6.39 0.79 30.96
N SER A 324 5.72 0.15 31.93
CA SER A 324 5.98 0.40 33.36
C SER A 324 7.27 -0.25 33.87
N VAL A 325 7.72 -1.32 33.22
CA VAL A 325 8.94 -2.07 33.58
C VAL A 325 10.18 -1.56 32.84
N LEU A 326 10.03 -0.98 31.63
CA LEU A 326 11.14 -0.40 30.89
C LEU A 326 11.61 0.92 31.53
N PRO A 327 12.91 1.08 31.81
CA PRO A 327 13.44 2.32 32.37
C PRO A 327 13.16 3.48 31.41
N ARG A 328 12.41 4.47 31.89
CA ARG A 328 12.20 5.74 31.17
C ARG A 328 13.57 6.30 30.79
N ARG A 329 13.94 6.25 29.50
CA ARG A 329 15.03 7.08 28.99
C ARG A 329 14.65 8.53 29.29
N ARG A 330 15.24 9.11 30.34
CA ARG A 330 15.23 10.56 30.57
C ARG A 330 15.76 11.21 29.30
N ARG A 331 14.87 11.69 28.44
CA ARG A 331 15.24 12.68 27.42
C ARG A 331 15.56 13.93 28.21
N LYS A 332 16.84 14.09 28.58
CA LYS A 332 17.34 15.25 29.31
C LYS A 332 16.95 16.50 28.51
N GLU A 333 16.11 17.30 29.16
CA GLU A 333 16.19 18.75 29.21
C GLU A 333 17.62 19.23 28.90
N ALA A 334 17.85 19.68 27.66
CA ALA A 334 19.09 20.32 27.24
C ALA A 334 18.81 21.52 26.32
N LEU A 335 17.67 22.18 26.53
CA LEU A 335 17.30 23.42 25.81
C LEU A 335 16.78 24.54 26.73
N ALA A 336 16.88 24.39 28.06
CA ALA A 336 16.35 25.39 28.99
C ALA A 336 17.41 26.12 29.84
N ASP A 337 18.72 25.91 29.63
CA ASP A 337 19.77 26.54 30.45
C ASP A 337 20.88 27.23 29.63
N GLY A 338 20.54 27.72 28.45
CA GLY A 338 21.43 28.51 27.57
C GLY A 338 21.07 29.99 27.45
N LYS A 339 20.27 30.52 28.37
CA LYS A 339 20.03 31.96 28.53
C LYS A 339 20.13 32.35 30.01
N LYS A 340 21.36 32.56 30.46
CA LYS A 340 21.72 33.62 31.41
C LYS A 340 23.08 34.17 31.00
#